data_AF-A0A067KJU6-F1
#
_entry.id   AF-A0A067KJU6-F1
#
_cell.length_a   1.000
_cell.length_b   1.000
_cell.length_c   1.000
_cell.angle_alpha   90.00
_cell.angle_beta   90.00
_cell.angle_gamma   90.00
#
_symmetry.space_group_name_H-M   'P 1'
#
loop_
_entity.id
_entity.type
_entity.pdbx_description
1 polymer ?
#
loop_
_entity_poly.entity_id
_entity_poly.type
_entity_poly.pdbx_seq_one_letter_code
_entity_poly.pdbx_strand_id
1 'polypeptide(L)'
;MGTARSESLRRWVWEANRGNPVGENATLNFGTDGNLVLTDADGRIAWQTNTANKGVIGFKIFPNGPLQNLTLLLGLQLAYQGPPKSFTGGTLSLTRPTYNTTLSYLRLEIDGNLRIHTYDDDADWNAWQVTYTLFSKNSYETECQLPERCGKFGLCEEDQCVACPSPKGLLGWSKNRQPAKVNSCGLKDFYYYKLEGIDHFTAKYTTGDGPMKQDACSSKFSKDCKCSGYFYHTQSSKCWIAYDIKTLTKGDDSTHLAFVKAPNK
;
A
#
# COMPACT_ATOMS: atom_id res chain seq x y z
N MET A 1 20.95 14.73 17.57
CA MET A 1 21.01 15.82 16.57
C MET A 1 20.99 15.16 15.21
N GLY A 2 19.80 14.94 14.65
CA GLY A 2 19.64 14.18 13.40
C GLY A 2 19.92 15.08 12.21
N THR A 3 20.89 14.72 11.37
CA THR A 3 21.16 15.42 10.11
C THR A 3 19.93 15.31 9.22
N ALA A 4 19.31 16.44 8.88
CA ALA A 4 18.35 16.52 7.79
C ALA A 4 19.00 15.85 6.56
N ARG A 5 18.37 14.81 6.02
CA ARG A 5 18.84 14.18 4.78
C ARG A 5 18.83 15.28 3.73
N SER A 6 20.01 15.70 3.29
CA SER A 6 20.16 16.48 2.07
C SER A 6 19.51 15.65 0.96
N GLU A 7 18.33 16.06 0.49
CA GLU A 7 17.75 15.46 -0.69
C GLU A 7 18.72 15.71 -1.85
N SER A 8 19.25 14.64 -2.43
CA SER A 8 20.14 14.74 -3.57
C SER A 8 19.46 15.54 -4.69
N LEU A 9 20.16 16.50 -5.28
CA LEU A 9 19.74 17.19 -6.51
C LEU A 9 19.51 16.22 -7.69
N ARG A 10 19.95 14.96 -7.59
CA ARG A 10 19.68 13.90 -8.55
C ARG A 10 18.56 13.01 -8.04
N ARG A 11 17.44 12.98 -8.78
CA ARG A 11 16.33 12.05 -8.53
C ARG A 11 16.41 10.85 -9.48
N TRP A 12 16.49 9.66 -8.90
CA TRP A 12 16.48 8.40 -9.64
C TRP A 12 15.06 8.08 -10.09
N VAL A 13 14.81 8.18 -11.40
CA VAL A 13 13.51 7.85 -12.02
C VAL A 13 13.44 6.40 -12.51
N TRP A 14 14.57 5.72 -12.58
CA TRP A 14 14.69 4.31 -12.98
C TRP A 14 15.94 3.67 -12.37
N GLU A 15 15.87 2.38 -12.05
CA GLU A 15 16.96 1.59 -11.48
C GLU A 15 16.97 0.19 -12.12
N ALA A 16 18.14 -0.29 -12.55
CA ALA A 16 18.29 -1.61 -13.19
C ALA A 16 18.30 -2.75 -12.16
N ASN A 17 19.00 -2.57 -11.05
CA ASN A 17 19.42 -3.63 -10.13
C ASN A 17 19.06 -3.32 -8.66
N ARG A 18 17.89 -2.72 -8.40
CA ARG A 18 17.45 -2.27 -7.06
C ARG A 18 17.57 -3.34 -5.96
N GLY A 19 17.27 -4.61 -6.29
CA GLY A 19 17.36 -5.73 -5.35
C GLY A 19 18.71 -6.44 -5.33
N ASN A 20 19.67 -6.00 -6.15
CA ASN A 20 20.94 -6.67 -6.35
C ASN A 20 22.08 -5.64 -6.52
N PRO A 21 22.43 -4.91 -5.44
CA PRO A 21 23.41 -3.84 -5.50
C PRO A 21 24.81 -4.36 -5.89
N VAL A 22 25.64 -3.45 -6.39
CA VAL A 22 27.05 -3.72 -6.76
C VAL A 22 27.98 -2.85 -5.94
N GLY A 23 29.21 -3.30 -5.75
CA GLY A 23 30.25 -2.59 -5.02
C GLY A 23 31.06 -1.63 -5.89
N GLU A 24 32.12 -1.09 -5.29
CA GLU A 24 33.16 -0.35 -6.02
C GLU A 24 33.81 -1.26 -7.06
N ASN A 25 34.21 -0.69 -8.20
CA ASN A 25 34.77 -1.39 -9.37
C ASN A 25 33.79 -2.25 -10.20
N ALA A 26 32.49 -2.14 -9.96
CA ALA A 26 31.49 -2.71 -10.85
C ALA A 26 31.54 -2.09 -12.27
N THR A 27 31.18 -2.87 -13.28
CA THR A 27 31.24 -2.46 -14.70
C THR A 27 29.90 -2.64 -15.40
N LEU A 28 29.55 -1.70 -16.27
CA LEU A 28 28.40 -1.78 -17.18
C LEU A 28 28.91 -1.90 -18.61
N ASN A 29 28.78 -3.09 -19.20
CA ASN A 29 29.37 -3.41 -20.50
C ASN A 29 28.28 -3.74 -21.53
N PHE A 30 28.41 -3.20 -22.74
CA PHE A 30 27.63 -3.62 -23.89
C PHE A 30 28.48 -4.54 -24.77
N GLY A 31 28.12 -5.82 -24.79
CA GLY A 31 28.83 -6.86 -25.52
C GLY A 31 28.59 -6.78 -27.03
N THR A 32 29.53 -7.34 -27.80
CA THR A 32 29.38 -7.50 -29.27
C THR A 32 28.25 -8.45 -29.65
N ASP A 33 27.78 -9.25 -28.71
CA ASP A 33 26.58 -10.09 -28.82
C ASP A 33 25.28 -9.29 -28.69
N GLY A 34 25.34 -7.99 -28.37
CA GLY A 34 24.18 -7.13 -28.20
C GLY A 34 23.57 -7.16 -26.80
N ASN A 35 24.26 -7.68 -25.79
CA ASN A 35 23.79 -7.71 -24.40
C ASN A 35 24.39 -6.57 -23.57
N LEU A 36 23.56 -5.86 -22.79
CA LEU A 36 24.03 -4.87 -21.81
C LEU A 36 24.02 -5.53 -20.42
N VAL A 37 25.19 -5.61 -19.79
CA VAL A 37 25.42 -6.39 -18.56
C VAL A 37 26.06 -5.50 -17.49
N LEU A 38 25.44 -5.45 -16.30
CA LEU A 38 26.02 -4.87 -15.10
C LEU A 38 26.65 -6.00 -14.27
N THR A 39 27.96 -5.93 -14.06
CA THR A 39 28.75 -6.95 -13.36
C THR A 39 29.47 -6.32 -12.17
N ASP A 40 29.40 -6.96 -11.00
CA ASP A 40 30.13 -6.54 -9.81
C ASP A 40 31.63 -6.91 -9.90
N ALA A 41 32.44 -6.37 -8.99
CA ALA A 41 33.89 -6.57 -9.01
C ALA A 41 34.33 -8.03 -8.83
N ASP A 42 33.50 -8.86 -8.20
CA ASP A 42 33.71 -10.30 -8.00
C ASP A 42 33.30 -11.15 -9.23
N GLY A 43 32.83 -10.51 -10.31
CA GLY A 43 32.34 -11.18 -11.51
C GLY A 43 30.86 -11.57 -11.47
N ARG A 44 30.14 -11.25 -10.39
CA ARG A 44 28.70 -11.52 -10.26
C ARG A 44 27.90 -10.61 -11.17
N ILE A 45 27.06 -11.19 -12.03
CA ILE A 45 26.12 -10.41 -12.84
C ILE A 45 25.00 -9.89 -11.94
N ALA A 46 24.95 -8.57 -11.78
CA ALA A 46 23.93 -7.92 -10.98
C ALA A 46 22.61 -7.70 -11.75
N TRP A 47 22.72 -7.42 -13.05
CA TRP A 47 21.60 -7.24 -13.97
C TRP A 47 22.04 -7.37 -15.43
N GLN A 48 21.15 -7.75 -16.34
CA GLN A 48 21.39 -7.75 -17.78
C GLN A 48 20.10 -7.61 -18.60
N THR A 49 20.20 -7.14 -19.85
CA THR A 49 19.05 -7.00 -20.77
C THR A 49 18.54 -8.31 -21.35
N ASN A 50 19.34 -9.39 -21.33
CA ASN A 50 19.05 -10.68 -21.97
C ASN A 50 18.76 -10.57 -23.49
N THR A 51 19.56 -9.74 -24.17
CA THR A 51 19.44 -9.45 -25.61
C THR A 51 20.55 -10.07 -26.46
N ALA A 52 21.40 -10.91 -25.86
CA ALA A 52 22.48 -11.62 -26.55
C ALA A 52 21.97 -12.34 -27.80
N ASN A 53 22.63 -12.10 -28.93
CA ASN A 53 22.36 -12.66 -30.26
C ASN A 53 20.95 -12.37 -30.81
N LYS A 54 20.25 -11.34 -30.31
CA LYS A 54 18.92 -10.93 -30.79
C LYS A 54 18.96 -9.75 -31.79
N GLY A 55 20.11 -9.49 -32.41
CA GLY A 55 20.27 -8.43 -33.41
C GLY A 55 20.35 -7.01 -32.84
N VAL A 56 20.62 -6.87 -31.53
CA VAL A 56 20.81 -5.56 -30.88
C VAL A 56 22.25 -5.07 -31.15
N ILE A 57 22.39 -3.89 -31.74
CA ILE A 57 23.70 -3.32 -32.15
C ILE A 57 24.08 -2.05 -31.37
N GLY A 58 23.24 -1.59 -30.45
CA GLY A 58 23.52 -0.42 -29.62
C GLY A 58 22.41 -0.13 -28.60
N PHE A 59 22.69 0.81 -27.69
CA PHE A 59 21.72 1.36 -26.76
C PHE A 59 21.73 2.89 -26.86
N LYS A 60 20.55 3.52 -26.73
CA LYS A 60 20.40 4.98 -26.81
C LYS A 60 19.47 5.47 -25.70
N ILE A 61 19.87 6.54 -25.03
CA ILE A 61 19.06 7.26 -24.06
C ILE A 61 18.49 8.48 -24.77
N PHE A 62 17.17 8.66 -24.74
CA PHE A 62 16.51 9.81 -25.37
C PHE A 62 16.30 10.94 -24.35
N PRO A 63 16.32 12.23 -24.77
CA PRO A 63 16.23 13.36 -23.85
C PRO A 63 14.86 13.53 -23.16
N ASN A 64 13.80 12.87 -23.64
CA ASN A 64 12.41 13.20 -23.32
C ASN A 64 11.71 12.19 -22.38
N GLY A 65 12.44 11.32 -21.67
CA GLY A 65 11.85 10.35 -20.75
C GLY A 65 12.64 9.04 -20.65
N PRO A 66 12.19 8.10 -19.80
CA PRO A 66 12.85 6.81 -19.67
C PRO A 66 12.74 6.04 -20.99
N LEU A 67 13.86 5.45 -21.43
CA LEU A 67 14.03 4.45 -22.50
C LEU A 67 12.73 4.11 -23.28
N GLN A 68 12.48 4.80 -24.40
CA GLN A 68 11.24 4.67 -25.18
C GLN A 68 11.00 3.28 -25.80
N ASN A 69 11.93 2.33 -25.69
CA ASN A 69 11.67 0.90 -25.88
C ASN A 69 12.58 0.06 -25.00
N LEU A 70 12.15 -0.15 -23.76
CA LEU A 70 12.53 -1.31 -22.98
C LEU A 70 11.22 -2.07 -22.69
N THR A 71 10.91 -3.10 -23.49
CA THR A 71 9.83 -4.02 -23.17
C THR A 71 10.27 -4.87 -21.98
N LEU A 72 10.06 -4.34 -20.78
CA LEU A 72 10.07 -5.11 -19.57
C LEU A 72 8.79 -5.95 -19.58
N LEU A 73 8.91 -7.24 -19.92
CA LEU A 73 7.94 -8.26 -19.52
C LEU A 73 8.03 -8.44 -18.00
N LEU A 74 7.70 -7.39 -17.26
CA LEU A 74 7.32 -7.47 -15.86
C LEU A 74 5.85 -7.11 -15.88
N GLY A 75 5.01 -8.14 -15.82
CA GLY A 75 3.56 -8.04 -15.69
C GLY A 75 3.16 -7.40 -14.35
N LEU A 76 3.58 -6.17 -14.13
CA LEU A 76 3.04 -5.29 -13.10
C LEU A 76 1.95 -4.46 -13.75
N GLN A 77 0.74 -5.03 -13.82
CA GLN A 77 -0.46 -4.23 -13.97
C GLN A 77 -0.73 -3.58 -12.61
N LEU A 78 -0.64 -2.25 -12.52
CA LEU A 78 -1.32 -1.50 -11.46
C LEU A 78 -2.82 -1.53 -11.77
N ALA A 79 -3.51 -2.57 -11.32
CA ALA A 79 -4.96 -2.58 -11.28
C ALA A 79 -5.41 -1.88 -10.00
N TYR A 80 -5.94 -0.67 -10.11
CA TYR A 80 -6.67 -0.04 -9.00
C TYR A 80 -8.00 -0.78 -8.81
N GLN A 81 -8.07 -1.63 -7.79
CA GLN A 81 -9.32 -2.23 -7.33
C GLN A 81 -9.99 -1.27 -6.33
N GLY A 82 -10.49 -0.15 -6.83
CA GLY A 82 -11.32 0.77 -6.05
C GLY A 82 -12.66 0.13 -5.67
N PRO A 83 -13.38 0.71 -4.69
CA PRO A 83 -14.70 0.23 -4.32
C PRO A 83 -15.62 0.09 -5.54
N PRO A 84 -16.45 -0.97 -5.62
CA PRO A 84 -17.32 -1.26 -6.76
C PRO A 84 -18.40 -0.19 -7.03
N LYS A 85 -18.47 0.86 -6.20
CA LYS A 85 -19.33 2.03 -6.39
C LYS A 85 -18.48 3.27 -6.69
N SER A 86 -18.08 3.48 -7.96
CA SER A 86 -17.83 4.82 -8.56
C SER A 86 -17.07 4.83 -9.90
N PHE A 87 -16.86 3.71 -10.60
CA PHE A 87 -16.21 3.75 -11.93
C PHE A 87 -17.09 3.18 -13.04
N THR A 88 -18.25 3.81 -13.23
CA THR A 88 -18.99 3.76 -14.50
C THR A 88 -18.30 4.68 -15.52
N GLY A 89 -17.24 4.18 -16.18
CA GLY A 89 -16.77 4.71 -17.46
C GLY A 89 -16.11 6.10 -17.48
N GLY A 90 -15.33 6.49 -16.46
CA GLY A 90 -14.62 7.78 -16.43
C GLY A 90 -13.19 7.68 -15.88
N THR A 91 -12.27 8.46 -16.44
CA THR A 91 -10.86 8.56 -15.98
C THR A 91 -10.78 8.99 -14.51
N LEU A 92 -10.05 8.25 -13.66
CA LEU A 92 -9.73 8.67 -12.28
C LEU A 92 -8.67 9.79 -12.32
N SER A 93 -9.08 11.02 -12.01
CA SER A 93 -8.16 12.15 -11.86
C SER A 93 -7.73 12.29 -10.40
N LEU A 94 -6.48 11.92 -10.08
CA LEU A 94 -5.95 11.95 -8.70
C LEU A 94 -5.68 13.37 -8.21
N THR A 95 -5.12 14.22 -9.08
CA THR A 95 -4.85 15.63 -8.83
C THR A 95 -4.61 16.35 -10.16
N ARG A 96 -4.52 17.68 -10.13
CA ARG A 96 -4.02 18.50 -11.24
C ARG A 96 -2.66 19.09 -10.86
N PRO A 97 -1.74 19.30 -11.82
CA PRO A 97 -0.50 20.02 -11.54
C PRO A 97 -0.82 21.39 -10.93
N THR A 98 -0.16 21.71 -9.83
CA THR A 98 -0.31 22.99 -9.12
C THR A 98 0.42 24.12 -9.84
N TYR A 99 1.44 23.78 -10.62
CA TYR A 99 2.33 24.71 -11.33
C TYR A 99 2.29 24.44 -12.83
N ASN A 100 2.60 25.46 -13.64
CA ASN A 100 2.76 25.32 -15.07
C ASN A 100 4.14 24.72 -15.38
N THR A 101 4.29 23.42 -15.12
CA THR A 101 5.54 22.68 -15.35
C THR A 101 5.34 21.55 -16.34
N THR A 102 6.44 21.17 -16.99
CA THR A 102 6.49 20.01 -17.89
C THR A 102 7.01 18.75 -17.20
N LEU A 103 7.47 18.86 -15.96
CA LEU A 103 8.16 17.79 -15.24
C LEU A 103 7.38 17.37 -13.99
N SER A 104 6.71 16.22 -14.10
CA SER A 104 6.12 15.50 -12.97
C SER A 104 6.40 14.01 -13.08
N TYR A 105 6.50 13.33 -11.94
CA TYR A 105 6.55 11.87 -11.91
C TYR A 105 5.76 11.30 -10.74
N LEU A 106 5.20 10.12 -10.96
CA LEU A 106 4.47 9.32 -9.97
C LEU A 106 5.41 8.27 -9.39
N ARG A 107 5.45 8.14 -8.07
CA ARG A 107 6.31 7.16 -7.37
C ARG A 107 5.55 6.44 -6.27
N LEU A 108 5.62 5.11 -6.27
CA LEU A 108 5.33 4.31 -5.08
C LEU A 108 6.58 4.28 -4.20
N GLU A 109 6.50 4.94 -3.04
CA GLU A 109 7.61 5.08 -2.13
C GLU A 109 7.73 3.90 -1.17
N ILE A 110 8.88 3.82 -0.48
CA ILE A 110 9.21 2.68 0.40
C ILE A 110 8.28 2.55 1.62
N ASP A 111 7.60 3.63 1.98
CA ASP A 111 6.58 3.67 3.02
C ASP A 111 5.21 3.20 2.53
N GLY A 112 5.08 2.79 1.26
CA GLY A 112 3.85 2.30 0.65
C GLY A 112 2.93 3.41 0.14
N ASN A 113 3.31 4.68 0.27
CA ASN A 113 2.52 5.79 -0.25
C ASN A 113 2.82 6.02 -1.74
N LEU A 114 1.77 6.30 -2.50
CA LEU A 114 1.89 6.78 -3.87
C LEU A 114 1.93 8.31 -3.86
N ARG A 115 3.03 8.89 -4.35
CA ARG A 115 3.25 10.34 -4.38
C ARG A 115 3.46 10.85 -5.79
N ILE A 116 2.98 12.07 -6.06
CA ILE A 116 3.31 12.82 -7.27
C ILE A 116 4.30 13.90 -6.88
N HIS A 117 5.44 13.88 -7.55
CA HIS A 117 6.46 14.90 -7.44
C HIS A 117 6.40 15.79 -8.67
N THR A 118 6.41 17.10 -8.46
CA THR A 118 6.27 18.11 -9.51
C THR A 118 7.40 19.10 -9.37
N TYR A 119 8.05 19.43 -10.48
CA TYR A 119 9.12 20.42 -10.50
C TYR A 119 8.52 21.84 -10.59
N ASP A 120 8.94 22.70 -9.69
CA ASP A 120 8.62 24.12 -9.64
C ASP A 120 9.81 24.90 -10.21
N ASP A 121 9.63 25.45 -11.41
CA ASP A 121 10.66 26.21 -12.12
C ASP A 121 11.01 27.53 -11.40
N ASP A 122 10.10 28.04 -10.57
CA ASP A 122 10.22 29.33 -9.88
C ASP A 122 10.78 29.19 -8.44
N ALA A 123 11.10 27.98 -8.00
CA ALA A 123 11.54 27.73 -6.63
C ALA A 123 13.04 28.02 -6.42
N ASP A 124 13.34 28.98 -5.53
CA ASP A 124 14.73 29.34 -5.15
C ASP A 124 15.50 28.17 -4.48
N TRP A 125 14.80 27.28 -3.77
CA TRP A 125 15.33 26.06 -3.16
C TRP A 125 14.30 24.93 -3.20
N ASN A 126 14.78 23.67 -3.29
CA ASN A 126 13.94 22.46 -3.34
C ASN A 126 12.86 22.52 -4.45
N ALA A 127 13.29 22.72 -5.70
CA ALA A 127 12.38 22.79 -6.85
C ALA A 127 11.47 21.57 -7.05
N TRP A 128 11.83 20.39 -6.52
CA TRP A 128 10.93 19.24 -6.55
C TRP A 128 10.04 19.21 -5.31
N GLN A 129 8.73 19.34 -5.53
CA GLN A 129 7.71 19.34 -4.47
C GLN A 129 6.82 18.11 -4.55
N VAL A 130 6.43 17.57 -3.39
CA VAL A 130 5.38 16.55 -3.30
C VAL A 130 4.03 17.26 -3.40
N THR A 131 3.41 17.20 -4.56
CA THR A 131 2.11 17.88 -4.81
C THR A 131 0.91 16.99 -4.51
N TYR A 132 1.12 15.68 -4.31
CA TYR A 132 0.06 14.74 -3.95
C TYR A 132 0.59 13.52 -3.21
N THR A 133 -0.21 12.99 -2.27
CA THR A 133 0.01 11.72 -1.58
C THR A 133 -1.32 10.97 -1.48
N LEU A 134 -1.39 9.74 -2.01
CA LEU A 134 -2.63 8.95 -2.20
C LEU A 134 -3.32 8.48 -0.91
N PHE A 135 -2.74 8.68 0.27
CA PHE A 135 -3.43 8.46 1.55
C PHE A 135 -3.03 9.59 2.48
N SER A 136 -3.59 10.76 2.22
CA SER A 136 -3.39 11.97 3.02
C SER A 136 -4.71 12.67 3.22
N LYS A 137 -4.79 13.49 4.26
CA LYS A 137 -6.00 14.28 4.60
C LYS A 137 -6.62 15.04 3.41
N ASN A 138 -5.79 15.48 2.46
CA ASN A 138 -6.22 16.27 1.30
C ASN A 138 -6.35 15.45 0.01
N SER A 139 -6.35 14.12 0.12
CA SER A 139 -6.38 13.22 -1.04
C SER A 139 -7.77 12.62 -1.25
N TYR A 140 -7.91 11.83 -2.31
CA TYR A 140 -9.14 11.09 -2.57
C TYR A 140 -9.40 10.01 -1.51
N GLU A 141 -8.33 9.47 -0.91
CA GLU A 141 -8.39 8.50 0.17
C GLU A 141 -7.86 9.09 1.48
N THR A 142 -8.44 8.67 2.59
CA THR A 142 -8.03 9.15 3.92
C THR A 142 -6.86 8.35 4.46
N GLU A 143 -6.10 8.91 5.40
CA GLU A 143 -5.01 8.22 6.10
C GLU A 143 -5.52 7.00 6.87
N CYS A 144 -6.81 7.00 7.25
CA CYS A 144 -7.45 5.87 7.91
C CYS A 144 -7.57 4.61 7.03
N GLN A 145 -7.36 4.71 5.71
CA GLN A 145 -7.33 3.55 4.82
C GLN A 145 -5.99 2.82 4.82
N LEU A 146 -4.94 3.41 5.40
CA LEU A 146 -3.65 2.74 5.56
C LEU A 146 -3.75 1.70 6.68
N PRO A 147 -3.43 0.42 6.42
CA PRO A 147 -3.57 -0.64 7.42
C PRO A 147 -2.83 -0.33 8.74
N GLU A 148 -1.66 0.30 8.71
CA GLU A 148 -0.87 0.54 9.93
C GLU A 148 -0.93 1.98 10.46
N ARG A 149 -1.86 2.82 9.97
CA ARG A 149 -1.98 4.23 10.41
C ARG A 149 -2.06 4.38 11.92
N CYS A 150 -2.93 3.60 12.56
CA CYS A 150 -3.10 3.59 14.02
C CYS A 150 -2.47 2.38 14.69
N GLY A 151 -1.40 1.85 14.07
CA GLY A 151 -0.65 0.70 14.56
C GLY A 151 -1.34 -0.63 14.27
N LYS A 152 -1.09 -1.63 15.12
CA LYS A 152 -1.58 -3.00 14.92
C LYS A 152 -3.05 -3.19 15.30
N PHE A 153 -3.60 -2.31 16.14
CA PHE A 153 -5.01 -2.36 16.55
C PHE A 153 -5.49 -1.03 17.16
N GLY A 154 -5.86 -0.09 16.29
CA GLY A 154 -6.35 1.23 16.66
C GLY A 154 -7.55 1.66 15.82
N LEU A 155 -8.36 2.54 16.36
CA LEU A 155 -9.48 3.18 15.68
C LEU A 155 -9.04 4.52 15.11
N CYS A 156 -9.28 4.72 13.83
CA CYS A 156 -9.00 5.93 13.09
C CYS A 156 -10.31 6.64 12.72
N GLU A 157 -10.35 7.94 12.99
CA GLU A 157 -11.45 8.85 12.67
C GLU A 157 -10.83 10.17 12.23
N GLU A 158 -11.26 10.73 11.10
CA GLU A 158 -10.74 12.00 10.56
C GLU A 158 -9.20 12.09 10.51
N ASP A 159 -8.55 11.02 10.05
CA ASP A 159 -7.08 10.87 9.95
C ASP A 159 -6.34 10.83 11.31
N GLN A 160 -7.09 10.79 12.42
CA GLN A 160 -6.57 10.76 13.78
C GLN A 160 -6.80 9.40 14.43
N CYS A 161 -5.84 8.99 15.26
CA CYS A 161 -5.93 7.76 16.04
C CYS A 161 -6.60 8.05 17.38
N VAL A 162 -7.92 7.83 17.43
CA VAL A 162 -8.76 8.31 18.53
C VAL A 162 -8.89 7.31 19.67
N ALA A 163 -8.79 6.01 19.40
CA ALA A 163 -9.01 4.99 20.43
C ALA A 163 -8.40 3.63 20.14
N CYS A 164 -8.42 2.76 21.14
CA CYS A 164 -8.10 1.34 21.05
C CYS A 164 -9.34 0.50 21.46
N PRO A 165 -9.97 -0.25 20.53
CA PRO A 165 -11.22 -0.98 20.82
C PRO A 165 -11.06 -2.20 21.71
N SER A 166 -11.69 -2.26 22.88
CA SER A 166 -11.62 -3.38 23.83
C SER A 166 -13.00 -4.03 24.07
N PRO A 167 -13.06 -5.20 24.72
CA PRO A 167 -14.33 -5.78 25.15
C PRO A 167 -15.14 -4.89 26.12
N LYS A 168 -14.47 -3.96 26.82
CA LYS A 168 -15.10 -2.99 27.73
C LYS A 168 -15.45 -1.67 27.04
N GLY A 169 -15.35 -1.61 25.71
CA GLY A 169 -15.53 -0.40 24.92
C GLY A 169 -14.20 0.22 24.46
N LEU A 170 -14.26 1.48 24.06
CA LEU A 170 -13.11 2.21 23.52
C LEU A 170 -12.22 2.74 24.63
N LEU A 171 -10.93 2.35 24.61
CA LEU A 171 -9.91 2.88 25.50
C LEU A 171 -9.13 4.01 24.81
N GLY A 172 -8.45 4.84 25.60
CA GLY A 172 -7.52 5.84 25.05
C GLY A 172 -6.49 5.21 24.11
N TRP A 173 -6.17 5.91 23.02
CA TRP A 173 -5.25 5.40 22.02
C TRP A 173 -3.84 5.17 22.57
N SER A 174 -3.20 4.08 22.11
CA SER A 174 -1.81 3.78 22.40
C SER A 174 -1.16 3.04 21.24
N LYS A 175 0.05 3.45 20.87
CA LYS A 175 0.83 2.87 19.74
C LYS A 175 1.13 1.38 19.91
N ASN A 176 1.31 0.91 21.15
CA ASN A 176 1.72 -0.46 21.45
C ASN A 176 0.54 -1.44 21.60
N ARG A 177 -0.68 -0.95 21.38
CA ARG A 177 -1.88 -1.73 21.63
C ARG A 177 -2.06 -2.78 20.53
N GLN A 178 -2.32 -4.01 20.94
CA GLN A 178 -2.56 -5.16 20.06
C GLN A 178 -3.89 -5.84 20.43
N PRO A 179 -4.50 -6.60 19.50
CA PRO A 179 -5.64 -7.44 19.82
C PRO A 179 -5.21 -8.50 20.84
N ALA A 180 -6.14 -8.92 21.71
CA ALA A 180 -5.87 -10.03 22.60
C ALA A 180 -5.61 -11.29 21.77
N LYS A 181 -4.45 -11.93 21.98
CA LYS A 181 -4.07 -13.10 21.19
C LYS A 181 -4.77 -14.34 21.73
N VAL A 182 -5.59 -14.96 20.90
CA VAL A 182 -6.18 -16.27 21.18
C VAL A 182 -5.26 -17.34 20.61
N ASN A 183 -4.60 -18.11 21.49
CA ASN A 183 -3.65 -19.16 21.07
C ASN A 183 -4.33 -20.51 20.80
N SER A 184 -5.60 -20.66 21.19
CA SER A 184 -6.38 -21.88 20.95
C SER A 184 -7.31 -21.72 19.76
N CYS A 185 -7.52 -22.81 19.02
CA CYS A 185 -8.50 -22.88 17.93
C CYS A 185 -9.85 -23.49 18.38
N GLY A 186 -10.00 -23.84 19.67
CA GLY A 186 -11.26 -24.31 20.20
C GLY A 186 -12.33 -23.24 20.15
N LEU A 187 -13.49 -23.54 19.55
CA LEU A 187 -14.65 -22.64 19.47
C LEU A 187 -15.17 -22.20 20.85
N LYS A 188 -14.75 -22.89 21.93
CA LYS A 188 -15.11 -22.59 23.32
C LYS A 188 -14.04 -21.77 24.06
N ASP A 189 -12.94 -21.43 23.41
CA ASP A 189 -11.80 -20.75 24.04
C ASP A 189 -11.78 -19.25 23.78
N PHE A 190 -12.61 -18.79 22.85
CA PHE A 190 -12.78 -17.39 22.51
C PHE A 190 -14.25 -17.02 22.40
N TYR A 191 -14.48 -15.71 22.40
CA TYR A 191 -15.72 -15.08 22.03
C TYR A 191 -15.43 -13.92 21.09
N TYR A 192 -16.47 -13.44 20.42
CA TYR A 192 -16.40 -12.19 19.66
C TYR A 192 -17.05 -11.08 20.47
N TYR A 193 -16.37 -9.96 20.63
CA TYR A 193 -17.02 -8.72 21.03
C TYR A 193 -17.34 -7.89 19.79
N LYS A 194 -18.51 -7.26 19.82
CA LYS A 194 -19.08 -6.48 18.72
C LYS A 194 -18.67 -5.02 18.86
N LEU A 195 -18.33 -4.40 17.75
CA LEU A 195 -18.18 -2.95 17.61
C LEU A 195 -19.08 -2.48 16.45
N GLU A 196 -19.77 -1.36 16.65
CA GLU A 196 -20.73 -0.78 15.71
C GLU A 196 -20.15 0.48 15.06
N GLY A 197 -20.54 0.76 13.81
CA GLY A 197 -20.03 1.90 13.07
C GLY A 197 -18.53 1.80 12.77
N ILE A 198 -18.02 0.56 12.67
CA ILE A 198 -16.61 0.31 12.40
C ILE A 198 -16.47 -0.48 11.12
N ASP A 199 -15.56 0.00 10.28
CA ASP A 199 -15.19 -0.63 9.04
C ASP A 199 -13.70 -1.02 9.01
N HIS A 200 -13.35 -1.83 8.04
CA HIS A 200 -11.99 -2.25 7.76
C HIS A 200 -11.63 -1.94 6.31
N PHE A 201 -10.38 -1.56 6.07
CA PHE A 201 -9.92 -1.16 4.74
C PHE A 201 -10.25 -2.21 3.66
N THR A 202 -10.23 -3.50 3.98
CA THR A 202 -10.57 -4.56 3.01
C THR A 202 -11.99 -4.49 2.48
N ALA A 203 -12.95 -4.02 3.28
CA ALA A 203 -14.35 -3.94 2.85
C ALA A 203 -14.55 -2.88 1.76
N LYS A 204 -13.68 -1.87 1.72
CA LYS A 204 -13.67 -0.86 0.65
C LYS A 204 -13.16 -1.43 -0.67
N TYR A 205 -12.10 -2.23 -0.64
CA TYR A 205 -11.40 -2.67 -1.87
C TYR A 205 -11.81 -4.06 -2.37
N THR A 206 -12.57 -4.82 -1.57
CA THR A 206 -12.94 -6.20 -1.93
C THR A 206 -14.43 -6.43 -1.78
N THR A 207 -14.96 -7.31 -2.61
CA THR A 207 -16.40 -7.59 -2.67
C THR A 207 -16.94 -8.24 -1.40
N GLY A 208 -16.12 -9.00 -0.66
CA GLY A 208 -16.53 -9.77 0.51
C GLY A 208 -17.27 -11.07 0.18
N ASP A 209 -17.38 -11.94 1.17
CA ASP A 209 -18.14 -13.19 1.10
C ASP A 209 -19.62 -12.93 1.36
N GLY A 210 -20.50 -13.58 0.59
CA GLY A 210 -21.95 -13.47 0.76
C GLY A 210 -22.67 -13.25 -0.58
N PRO A 211 -23.97 -12.93 -0.54
CA PRO A 211 -24.76 -12.58 0.64
C PRO A 211 -25.05 -13.76 1.58
N MET A 212 -24.92 -13.58 2.90
CA MET A 212 -25.29 -14.57 3.93
C MET A 212 -25.56 -13.91 5.29
N LYS A 213 -26.23 -14.62 6.21
CA LYS A 213 -26.50 -14.12 7.57
C LYS A 213 -25.21 -14.02 8.40
N GLN A 214 -25.19 -13.10 9.36
CA GLN A 214 -24.07 -12.89 10.30
C GLN A 214 -23.61 -14.19 10.99
N ASP A 215 -24.54 -15.02 11.47
CA ASP A 215 -24.20 -16.29 12.15
C ASP A 215 -23.49 -17.29 11.23
N ALA A 216 -23.82 -17.25 9.93
CA ALA A 216 -23.15 -18.07 8.92
C ALA A 216 -21.71 -17.57 8.69
N CYS A 217 -21.50 -16.25 8.63
CA CYS A 217 -20.15 -15.65 8.58
C CYS A 217 -19.33 -16.00 9.81
N SER A 218 -19.92 -15.84 11.00
CA SER A 218 -19.30 -16.19 12.29
C SER A 218 -18.85 -17.66 12.29
N SER A 219 -19.76 -18.57 11.92
CA SER A 219 -19.48 -20.01 11.87
C SER A 219 -18.44 -20.38 10.82
N LYS A 220 -18.43 -19.68 9.67
CA LYS A 220 -17.44 -19.88 8.60
C LYS A 220 -16.04 -19.49 9.06
N PHE A 221 -15.88 -18.27 9.58
CA PHE A 221 -14.56 -17.73 9.93
C PHE A 221 -14.04 -18.23 11.27
N SER A 222 -14.92 -18.70 12.16
CA SER A 222 -14.50 -19.34 13.42
C SER A 222 -13.77 -20.66 13.20
N LYS A 223 -14.02 -21.34 12.07
CA LYS A 223 -13.30 -22.57 11.69
C LYS A 223 -11.86 -22.30 11.26
N ASP A 224 -11.54 -21.08 10.87
CA ASP A 224 -10.18 -20.68 10.55
C ASP A 224 -9.44 -20.26 11.82
N CYS A 225 -8.44 -21.05 12.21
CA CYS A 225 -7.63 -20.80 13.40
C CYS A 225 -6.82 -19.50 13.32
N LYS A 226 -6.50 -19.00 12.11
CA LYS A 226 -5.73 -17.77 11.91
C LYS A 226 -6.60 -16.52 11.95
N CYS A 227 -7.92 -16.67 11.88
CA CYS A 227 -8.85 -15.56 11.97
C CYS A 227 -8.69 -14.86 13.32
N SER A 228 -8.39 -13.57 13.30
CA SER A 228 -8.38 -12.70 14.48
C SER A 228 -9.71 -11.96 14.66
N GLY A 229 -10.53 -11.89 13.62
CA GLY A 229 -11.82 -11.22 13.61
C GLY A 229 -12.48 -11.28 12.25
N TYR A 230 -13.69 -10.73 12.16
CA TYR A 230 -14.37 -10.53 10.90
C TYR A 230 -15.23 -9.27 10.93
N PHE A 231 -15.55 -8.78 9.73
CA PHE A 231 -16.41 -7.63 9.52
C PHE A 231 -17.68 -8.08 8.81
N TYR A 232 -18.80 -7.41 9.10
CA TYR A 232 -20.10 -7.72 8.53
C TYR A 232 -20.83 -6.42 8.19
N HIS A 233 -21.25 -6.29 6.93
CA HIS A 233 -22.09 -5.19 6.48
C HIS A 233 -23.53 -5.68 6.38
N THR A 234 -24.40 -5.17 7.25
CA THR A 234 -25.76 -5.72 7.41
C THR A 234 -26.62 -5.52 6.17
N GLN A 235 -26.55 -4.34 5.54
CA GLN A 235 -27.36 -4.00 4.37
C GLN A 235 -27.07 -4.91 3.17
N SER A 236 -25.79 -5.24 2.93
CA SER A 236 -25.37 -6.09 1.81
C SER A 236 -25.31 -7.58 2.18
N SER A 237 -25.47 -7.91 3.47
CA SER A 237 -25.29 -9.25 4.03
C SER A 237 -23.93 -9.87 3.66
N LYS A 238 -22.88 -9.04 3.65
CA LYS A 238 -21.52 -9.47 3.27
C LYS A 238 -20.57 -9.46 4.44
N CYS A 239 -19.55 -10.30 4.36
CA CYS A 239 -18.55 -10.40 5.40
C CYS A 239 -17.13 -10.60 4.90
N TRP A 240 -16.18 -10.18 5.72
CA TRP A 240 -14.75 -10.22 5.43
C TRP A 240 -14.02 -10.83 6.62
N ILE A 241 -13.17 -11.81 6.35
CA ILE A 241 -12.24 -12.37 7.34
C ILE A 241 -11.06 -11.42 7.55
N ALA A 242 -10.59 -11.33 8.78
CA ALA A 242 -9.39 -10.59 9.13
C ALA A 242 -8.40 -11.47 9.90
N TYR A 243 -7.25 -11.71 9.29
CA TYR A 243 -6.12 -12.38 9.94
C TYR A 243 -5.38 -11.43 10.87
N ASP A 244 -5.22 -10.18 10.44
CA ASP A 244 -4.76 -9.05 11.25
C ASP A 244 -5.83 -7.96 11.22
N ILE A 245 -6.20 -7.44 12.38
CA ILE A 245 -7.24 -6.40 12.48
C ILE A 245 -6.73 -5.02 12.05
N LYS A 246 -5.47 -4.71 12.35
CA LYS A 246 -4.80 -3.48 11.90
C LYS A 246 -5.60 -2.23 12.28
N THR A 247 -5.51 -1.16 11.49
CA THR A 247 -6.28 0.06 11.66
C THR A 247 -7.73 -0.17 11.27
N LEU A 248 -8.63 0.19 12.17
CA LEU A 248 -10.06 0.22 11.97
C LEU A 248 -10.49 1.64 11.63
N THR A 249 -11.46 1.79 10.73
CA THR A 249 -12.01 3.10 10.38
C THR A 249 -13.35 3.25 11.08
N LYS A 250 -13.54 4.36 11.80
CA LYS A 250 -14.87 4.75 12.28
C LYS A 250 -15.66 5.32 11.10
N GLY A 251 -16.82 4.74 10.84
CA GLY A 251 -17.74 5.19 9.80
C GLY A 251 -19.07 5.65 10.38
N ASP A 252 -19.84 6.34 9.56
CA ASP A 252 -21.15 6.87 9.97
C ASP A 252 -22.26 5.80 9.92
N ASP A 253 -22.03 4.70 9.20
CA ASP A 253 -22.99 3.61 9.06
C ASP A 253 -22.89 2.62 10.23
N SER A 254 -23.80 2.76 11.20
CA SER A 254 -23.90 1.84 12.35
C SER A 254 -24.19 0.39 11.97
N THR A 255 -24.61 0.12 10.72
CA THR A 255 -24.85 -1.22 10.20
C THR A 255 -23.58 -1.96 9.76
N HIS A 256 -22.43 -1.26 9.76
CA HIS A 256 -21.10 -1.85 9.59
C HIS A 256 -20.60 -2.32 10.95
N LEU A 257 -20.41 -3.63 11.06
CA LEU A 257 -20.12 -4.31 12.32
C LEU A 257 -18.75 -4.98 12.26
N ALA A 258 -17.97 -4.78 13.31
CA ALA A 258 -16.72 -5.49 13.52
C ALA A 258 -16.86 -6.48 14.68
N PHE A 259 -16.39 -7.71 14.47
CA PHE A 259 -16.36 -8.78 15.46
C PHE A 259 -14.92 -9.21 15.67
N VAL A 260 -14.36 -8.84 16.81
CA VAL A 260 -12.96 -9.12 17.13
C VAL A 260 -12.89 -10.27 18.14
N LYS A 261 -12.02 -11.26 17.89
CA LYS A 261 -11.83 -12.37 18.82
C LYS A 261 -11.16 -11.88 20.10
N ALA A 262 -11.65 -12.37 21.23
CA ALA A 262 -11.05 -12.22 22.54
C ALA A 262 -11.07 -13.57 23.29
N PRO A 263 -10.05 -13.88 24.11
CA PRO A 263 -10.04 -15.10 24.92
C PRO A 263 -11.12 -15.05 26.01
N ASN A 264 -11.71 -16.20 26.35
CA ASN A 264 -12.77 -16.27 27.36
C ASN A 264 -12.31 -15.92 28.79
N LYS A 265 -10.99 -15.94 29.07
CA LYS A 265 -10.31 -15.39 30.25
C LYS A 265 -8.89 -14.98 29.92
#